data_AF-A0A8C8W7F9-F1
#
_entry.id   AF-A0A8C8W7F9-F1
#
_cell.length_a   1.000
_cell.length_b   1.000
_cell.length_c   1.000
_cell.angle_alpha   90.00
_cell.angle_beta   90.00
_cell.angle_gamma   90.00
#
_symmetry.space_group_name_H-M   'P 1'
#
loop_
_entity.id
_entity.type
_entity.pdbx_description
1 polymer ?
#
loop_
_entity_poly.entity_id
_entity_poly.type
_entity_poly.pdbx_seq_one_letter_code
_entity_poly.pdbx_strand_id
1 'polypeptide(L)' 'DGTIYFMYLSNQLQTVLTEFVKLAELPCLEDLVFVGNPLEEKHSAEGNWIDEATKRVPKLKKLDGTPVIKEDEEEES' A
#
# COMPACT_ATOMS: atom_id res chain seq x y z
N ASP A 1 -13.56 -11.20 -12.05
CA ASP A 1 -13.62 -9.73 -12.14
C ASP A 1 -12.62 -9.05 -11.22
N GLY A 2 -11.42 -8.76 -11.72
CA GLY A 2 -10.44 -7.94 -11.00
C GLY A 2 -10.77 -6.46 -11.21
N THR A 3 -11.47 -5.86 -10.25
CA THR A 3 -11.81 -4.43 -10.33
C THR A 3 -10.60 -3.62 -9.87
N ILE A 4 -9.90 -2.99 -10.82
CA ILE A 4 -8.80 -2.07 -10.52
C ILE A 4 -9.40 -0.69 -10.27
N TYR A 5 -9.26 -0.19 -9.04
CA TYR A 5 -9.68 1.16 -8.67
C TYR A 5 -8.54 2.15 -8.94
N PHE A 6 -8.70 2.99 -9.97
CA PHE A 6 -7.84 4.16 -10.16
C PHE A 6 -8.36 5.32 -9.30
N MET A 7 -7.64 5.67 -8.24
CA MET A 7 -7.93 6.84 -7.41
C MET A 7 -6.98 7.97 -7.77
N TYR A 8 -7.53 9.08 -8.25
CA TYR A 8 -6.80 10.33 -8.46
C TYR A 8 -6.62 11.02 -7.10
N LEU A 9 -5.56 10.65 -6.40
CA LEU A 9 -5.18 11.25 -5.13
C LEU A 9 -4.73 12.70 -5.38
N SER A 10 -5.60 13.65 -5.01
CA SER A 10 -5.29 15.08 -4.99
C SER A 10 -3.97 15.32 -4.26
N ASN A 11 -3.18 16.27 -4.76
CA ASN A 11 -1.80 16.63 -4.38
C ASN A 11 -1.67 17.17 -2.93
N GLN A 12 -2.35 16.58 -1.96
CA GLN A 12 -2.44 16.99 -0.57
C GLN A 12 -2.17 15.77 0.33
N LEU A 13 -1.07 15.84 1.08
CA LEU A 13 -0.58 14.74 1.93
C LEU A 13 -1.61 14.25 2.96
N GLN A 14 -2.46 15.14 3.47
CA GLN A 14 -3.47 14.82 4.48
C GLN A 14 -4.63 13.99 3.92
N THR A 15 -5.03 14.25 2.67
CA THR A 15 -6.07 13.49 1.96
C THR A 15 -5.57 12.09 1.61
N VAL A 16 -4.32 12.01 1.12
CA VAL A 16 -3.62 10.75 0.85
C VAL A 16 -3.56 9.84 2.08
N LEU A 17 -3.13 10.37 3.23
CA LEU A 17 -3.07 9.60 4.48
C LEU A 17 -4.44 9.07 4.88
N THR A 18 -5.49 9.85 4.69
CA THR A 18 -6.87 9.44 5.01
C THR A 18 -7.34 8.30 4.11
N GLU A 19 -7.00 8.33 2.82
CA GLU A 19 -7.31 7.26 1.87
C GLU A 19 -6.45 6.01 2.11
N PHE A 20 -5.20 6.18 2.53
CA PHE A 20 -4.32 5.08 2.93
C PHE A 20 -4.89 4.29 4.12
N VAL A 21 -5.50 4.98 5.09
CA VAL A 21 -6.19 4.33 6.21
C VAL A 21 -7.41 3.53 5.72
N LYS A 22 -8.18 4.06 4.76
CA LYS A 22 -9.31 3.32 4.18
C LYS A 22 -8.86 2.08 3.40
N LEU A 23 -7.71 2.14 2.74
CA LEU A 23 -7.10 1.00 2.06
C LEU A 23 -6.69 -0.10 3.05
N ALA A 24 -6.22 0.26 4.24
CA ALA A 24 -5.95 -0.68 5.33
C ALA A 24 -7.20 -1.41 5.84
N GLU A 25 -8.38 -0.80 5.71
CA GLU A 25 -9.66 -1.42 6.09
C GLU A 25 -10.18 -2.43 5.05
N LEU A 26 -9.55 -2.53 3.87
CA LEU A 26 -9.94 -3.49 2.84
C LEU A 26 -9.28 -4.86 3.08
N PRO A 27 -10.03 -5.88 3.50
CA PRO A 27 -9.46 -7.19 3.84
C PRO A 27 -8.93 -7.97 2.62
N CYS A 28 -9.26 -7.54 1.40
CA CYS A 28 -8.89 -8.17 0.13
C CYS A 28 -7.84 -7.37 -0.66
N LEU A 29 -7.23 -6.35 -0.06
CA LEU A 29 -6.25 -5.51 -0.75
C LEU A 29 -4.87 -6.18 -0.71
N GLU A 30 -4.53 -6.85 -1.81
CA GLU A 30 -3.27 -7.59 -1.95
C GLU A 30 -2.24 -6.86 -2.83
N ASP A 31 -2.69 -6.04 -3.78
CA ASP A 31 -1.85 -5.28 -4.72
C ASP A 31 -2.17 -3.79 -4.58
N LEU A 32 -1.12 -2.98 -4.38
CA LEU A 32 -1.24 -1.55 -4.19
C LEU A 32 -0.14 -0.82 -4.95
N VAL A 33 -0.51 0.26 -5.64
CA VAL A 33 0.42 1.13 -6.37
C VAL A 33 0.22 2.56 -5.90
N PHE A 34 1.30 3.16 -5.43
CA PHE A 34 1.43 4.51 -4.88
C PHE A 34 2.54 5.34 -5.54
N VAL A 35 3.19 4.83 -6.59
CA VAL A 35 4.20 5.56 -7.37
C VAL A 35 3.73 6.96 -7.76
N GLY A 36 4.55 7.96 -7.46
CA GLY A 36 4.27 9.37 -7.78
C GLY A 36 3.43 10.09 -6.73
N ASN A 37 3.25 9.47 -5.57
CA ASN A 37 2.62 10.10 -4.41
C ASN A 37 3.70 10.69 -3.49
N PRO A 38 3.54 11.93 -2.98
CA PRO A 38 4.52 12.54 -2.06
C PRO A 38 4.83 11.71 -0.81
N LEU A 39 3.87 10.87 -0.36
CA LEU A 39 4.08 9.94 0.75
C LEU A 39 5.06 8.82 0.37
N GLU A 40 4.86 8.22 -0.81
CA GLU A 40 5.75 7.19 -1.35
C GLU A 40 7.13 7.79 -1.57
N GLU A 41 7.26 8.90 -2.29
CA GLU A 41 8.56 9.53 -2.57
C GLU A 41 9.33 9.86 -1.28
N LYS A 42 8.64 10.33 -0.24
CA LYS A 42 9.26 10.64 1.05
C LYS A 42 9.83 9.38 1.72
N HIS A 43 9.01 8.36 1.88
CA HIS A 43 9.41 7.13 2.56
C HIS A 43 10.34 6.25 1.72
N SER A 44 10.23 6.34 0.40
CA SER A 44 11.11 5.70 -0.57
C SER A 44 12.50 6.33 -0.52
N ALA A 45 12.59 7.67 -0.39
CA ALA A 45 13.84 8.37 -0.13
C ALA A 45 14.46 8.04 1.25
N GLU A 46 13.62 7.75 2.25
CA GLU A 46 14.06 7.28 3.59
C GLU A 46 14.41 5.78 3.61
N GLY A 47 14.08 5.03 2.55
CA GLY A 47 14.31 3.59 2.45
C GLY A 47 13.41 2.73 3.34
N ASN A 48 12.32 3.29 3.89
CA ASN A 48 11.40 2.62 4.81
C ASN A 48 9.97 2.46 4.23
N TRP A 49 9.81 2.65 2.93
CA TRP A 49 8.50 2.63 2.28
C TRP A 49 7.77 1.29 2.43
N ILE A 50 8.47 0.17 2.22
CA ILE A 50 7.86 -1.15 2.35
C ILE A 50 7.39 -1.38 3.80
N ASP A 51 8.21 -1.08 4.80
CA ASP A 51 7.83 -1.21 6.23
C ASP A 51 6.61 -0.35 6.57
N GLU A 52 6.59 0.90 6.11
CA GLU A 52 5.52 1.86 6.39
C GLU A 52 4.21 1.49 5.68
N ALA A 53 4.28 0.93 4.47
CA ALA A 53 3.13 0.44 3.74
C ALA A 53 2.60 -0.87 4.34
N THR A 54 3.48 -1.80 4.71
CA THR A 54 3.12 -3.10 5.28
C THR A 54 2.60 -3.03 6.70
N LYS A 55 3.11 -2.10 7.51
CA LYS A 55 2.60 -1.81 8.85
C LYS A 55 1.15 -1.29 8.83
N ARG A 56 0.81 -0.54 7.78
CA ARG A 56 -0.53 0.01 7.58
C ARG A 56 -1.45 -0.99 6.87
N VAL A 57 -0.95 -1.68 5.84
CA VAL A 57 -1.67 -2.72 5.09
C VAL A 57 -0.97 -4.07 5.31
N PRO A 58 -1.27 -4.76 6.42
CA PRO A 58 -0.60 -6.02 6.77
C PRO A 58 -0.88 -7.15 5.80
N LYS A 59 -1.96 -7.08 5.01
CA LYS A 59 -2.31 -8.08 3.99
C LYS A 59 -1.72 -7.81 2.60
N LEU A 60 -0.93 -6.75 2.47
CA LEU A 60 -0.33 -6.38 1.19
C LEU A 60 0.73 -7.39 0.74
N LYS A 61 0.53 -7.97 -0.46
CA LYS A 61 1.44 -8.92 -1.13
C LYS A 61 2.32 -8.25 -2.17
N LYS A 62 1.88 -7.12 -2.73
CA LYS A 62 2.60 -6.39 -3.77
C LYS A 62 2.43 -4.89 -3.60
N LEU A 63 3.55 -4.17 -3.65
CA LEU A 63 3.62 -2.73 -3.48
C LEU A 63 4.44 -2.14 -4.63
N ASP A 64 3.86 -1.25 -5.43
CA ASP A 64 4.55 -0.52 -6.51
C ASP A 64 5.24 -1.43 -7.54
N GLY A 65 4.65 -2.60 -7.81
CA GLY A 65 5.27 -3.59 -8.68
C GLY A 65 6.26 -4.52 -7.97
N THR A 66 6.70 -4.17 -6.76
CA THR A 66 7.62 -4.96 -5.94
C THR A 66 6.84 -5.96 -5.07
N PRO A 67 7.15 -7.27 -5.14
CA PRO A 67 6.55 -8.23 -4.23
C PRO A 67 6.96 -7.92 -2.80
N VAL A 68 5.98 -7.73 -1.94
CA VAL A 68 6.19 -7.62 -0.50
C VAL A 68 6.31 -9.04 0.01
N ILE A 69 7.54 -9.47 0.24
CA ILE A 69 7.81 -10.76 0.88
C ILE A 69 7.64 -10.54 2.38
N LYS A 70 6.41 -10.70 2.85
CA LYS A 70 6.20 -11.06 4.24
C LYS A 70 6.51 -12.54 4.33
N GLU A 71 7.20 -12.95 5.38
CA GLU A 71 7.12 -14.33 5.82
C GLU A 71 5.65 -14.54 6.25
N ASP A 72 4.77 -14.78 5.27
CA ASP A 72 3.42 -15.23 5.49
C ASP A 72 3.56 -16.56 6.22
N GLU A 73 3.30 -16.54 7.53
CA GLU A 73 2.87 -17.75 8.23
C GLU A 73 1.68 -18.31 7.45
N GLU A 74 1.92 -19.50 6.91
CA GLU A 74 0.97 -20.42 6.32
C GLU A 74 -0.39 -20.38 7.04
N GLU A 75 -1.41 -19.75 6.46
CA GLU A 75 -2.79 -20.20 6.67
C GLU A 75 -3.11 -21.23 5.58
N GLU A 76 -2.54 -22.41 5.78
CA GLU A 76 -2.99 -23.68 5.20
C GLU A 76 -4.43 -23.94 5.72
N SER A 77 -5.41 -23.98 4.82
CA SER A 77 -6.77 -24.49 5.09
C SER A 77 -6.96 -25.87 4.49
#